data_AF-A0A890DHT1-F1
#
_entry.id   AF-A0A890DHT1-F1
#
_cell.length_a   1.000
_cell.length_b   1.000
_cell.length_c   1.000
_cell.angle_alpha   90.00
_cell.angle_beta   90.00
_cell.angle_gamma   90.00
#
_symmetry.space_group_name_H-M   'P 1'
#
loop_
_entity.id
_entity.type
_entity.pdbx_description
1 polymer ?
#
loop_
_entity_poly.entity_id
_entity_poly.type
_entity_poly.pdbx_seq_one_letter_code
_entity_poly.pdbx_strand_id
1 'polypeptide(L)'
;MTDRTVRTWIGEAVAAAAADGVTFSVPVTPHTFRHSYAMHMLYAGIPLKVLQSLMGHKSISSTEVYTKVFALDVAARHRVQFSMPESDAVSMLKRIP
;
A
#
# COMPACT_ATOMS: atom_id res chain seq x y z
N MET A 1 -8.55 -11.29 25.46
CA MET A 1 -7.96 -10.01 25.02
C MET A 1 -9.01 -9.25 24.23
N THR A 2 -9.21 -7.96 24.48
CA THR A 2 -10.22 -7.15 23.77
C THR A 2 -9.53 -6.17 22.82
N ASP A 3 -10.26 -5.65 21.83
CA ASP A 3 -9.77 -4.57 20.95
C ASP A 3 -9.26 -3.36 21.76
N ARG A 4 -9.99 -3.01 22.83
CA ARG A 4 -9.57 -1.96 23.78
C ARG A 4 -8.21 -2.26 24.40
N THR A 5 -7.97 -3.50 24.83
CA THR A 5 -6.69 -3.92 25.42
C THR A 5 -5.53 -3.72 24.45
N VAL A 6 -5.71 -4.14 23.18
CA VAL A 6 -4.67 -4.00 22.16
C VAL A 6 -4.37 -2.53 21.87
N ARG A 7 -5.41 -1.68 21.77
CA ARG A 7 -5.22 -0.24 21.56
C ARG A 7 -4.50 0.43 22.72
N THR A 8 -4.80 0.02 23.95
CA THR A 8 -4.08 0.52 25.14
C THR A 8 -2.60 0.20 25.06
N TRP A 9 -2.22 -1.05 24.80
CA TRP A 9 -0.82 -1.44 24.69
C TRP A 9 -0.08 -0.74 23.54
N ILE A 10 -0.74 -0.56 22.39
CA ILE A 10 -0.17 0.21 21.29
C ILE A 10 0.05 1.67 21.71
N GLY A 11 -0.91 2.27 22.42
CA GLY A 11 -0.79 3.63 22.95
C GLY A 11 0.38 3.78 23.92
N GLU A 12 0.56 2.83 24.84
CA GLU A 12 1.69 2.78 25.76
C GLU A 12 3.03 2.65 25.02
N ALA A 13 3.10 1.79 24.00
CA ALA A 13 4.31 1.65 23.18
C ALA A 13 4.64 2.92 22.39
N VAL A 14 3.63 3.60 21.83
CA VAL A 14 3.82 4.88 21.13
C VAL A 14 4.30 5.97 22.09
N ALA A 15 3.76 6.01 23.32
CA ALA A 15 4.20 6.96 24.35
C ALA A 15 5.65 6.72 24.76
N ALA A 16 6.05 5.45 24.93
CA ALA A 16 7.44 5.09 25.20
C ALA A 16 8.38 5.52 24.06
N ALA A 17 8.02 5.22 22.81
CA ALA A 17 8.79 5.65 21.64
C ALA A 17 8.93 7.18 21.55
N ALA A 18 7.87 7.92 21.89
CA ALA A 18 7.91 9.38 21.92
C ALA A 18 8.87 9.93 23.00
N ALA A 19 8.97 9.26 24.16
CA ALA A 19 9.96 9.60 25.19
C ALA A 19 11.40 9.39 24.70
N ASP A 20 11.62 8.42 23.80
CA ASP A 20 12.90 8.18 23.12
C ASP A 20 13.13 9.09 21.90
N GLY A 21 12.25 10.07 21.66
CA GLY A 21 12.35 11.02 20.55
C GLY A 21 11.87 10.48 19.20
N VAL A 22 11.21 9.32 19.16
CA VAL A 22 10.64 8.72 17.94
C VAL A 22 9.19 9.16 17.77
N THR A 23 8.87 9.78 16.64
CA THR A 23 7.51 10.21 16.30
C THR A 23 7.03 9.55 15.01
N PHE A 24 5.72 9.37 14.90
CA PHE A 24 5.08 8.77 13.72
C PHE A 24 4.21 9.82 13.02
N SER A 25 4.26 9.83 11.69
CA SER A 25 3.47 10.75 10.86
C SER A 25 1.99 10.39 10.78
N VAL A 26 1.62 9.17 11.19
CA VAL A 26 0.26 8.66 11.21
C VAL A 26 -0.04 7.99 12.54
N PRO A 27 -1.32 7.95 12.98
CA PRO A 27 -1.71 7.18 14.15
C PRO A 27 -1.35 5.70 14.02
N VAL A 28 -0.67 5.16 15.03
CA VAL A 28 -0.36 3.72 15.09
C VAL A 28 -1.55 3.01 15.72
N THR A 29 -2.22 2.16 14.95
CA THR A 29 -3.40 1.40 15.37
C THR A 29 -3.29 -0.04 14.86
N PRO A 30 -4.11 -0.98 15.36
CA PRO A 30 -4.17 -2.34 14.79
C PRO A 30 -4.42 -2.35 13.27
N HIS A 31 -5.17 -1.38 12.76
CA HIS A 31 -5.46 -1.27 11.33
C HIS A 31 -4.23 -0.79 10.53
N THR A 32 -3.41 0.08 11.12
CA THR A 32 -2.13 0.52 10.54
C THR A 32 -1.23 -0.69 10.28
N PHE A 33 -1.08 -1.59 11.26
CA PHE A 33 -0.32 -2.83 11.08
C PHE A 33 -0.89 -3.75 10.00
N ARG A 34 -2.23 -3.85 9.90
CA ARG A 34 -2.89 -4.62 8.82
C ARG A 34 -2.55 -4.06 7.44
N HIS A 35 -2.54 -2.74 7.28
CA HIS A 35 -2.13 -2.10 6.02
C HIS A 35 -0.66 -2.34 5.71
N SER A 36 0.23 -2.18 6.71
CA SER A 36 1.66 -2.46 6.56
C SER A 36 1.89 -3.91 6.11
N TYR A 37 1.25 -4.88 6.77
CA TYR A 37 1.32 -6.29 6.39
C TYR A 37 0.93 -6.51 4.92
N ALA A 38 -0.20 -5.95 4.48
CA ALA A 38 -0.65 -6.10 3.10
C ALA A 38 0.33 -5.52 2.09
N MET A 39 0.86 -4.32 2.35
CA MET A 39 1.85 -3.69 1.49
C MET A 39 3.16 -4.48 1.45
N HIS A 40 3.67 -4.96 2.59
CA HIS A 40 4.87 -5.80 2.63
C HIS A 40 4.71 -7.09 1.82
N MET A 41 3.56 -7.74 1.89
CA MET A 41 3.27 -8.92 1.07
C MET A 41 3.25 -8.59 -0.43
N LEU A 42 2.64 -7.47 -0.83
CA LEU A 42 2.66 -7.05 -2.24
C LEU A 42 4.08 -6.73 -2.73
N TYR A 43 4.89 -6.03 -1.93
CA TYR A 43 6.30 -5.77 -2.27
C TYR A 43 7.13 -7.05 -2.38
N ALA A 44 6.80 -8.08 -1.61
CA ALA A 44 7.41 -9.40 -1.72
C ALA A 44 6.93 -10.22 -2.93
N GLY A 45 6.06 -9.66 -3.78
CA GLY A 45 5.54 -10.31 -4.98
C GLY A 45 4.43 -11.32 -4.71
N ILE A 46 3.82 -11.30 -3.52
CA ILE A 46 2.70 -12.19 -3.21
C ILE A 46 1.51 -11.86 -4.13
N PRO A 47 0.94 -12.85 -4.85
CA PRO A 47 -0.21 -12.60 -5.71
C PRO A 47 -1.42 -12.07 -4.94
N LEU A 48 -2.16 -11.13 -5.53
CA LEU A 48 -3.29 -10.45 -4.87
C LEU A 48 -4.34 -11.42 -4.30
N LYS A 49 -4.61 -12.52 -5.00
CA LYS A 49 -5.58 -13.54 -4.58
C LYS A 49 -5.11 -14.34 -3.35
N VAL A 50 -3.80 -14.56 -3.22
CA VAL A 50 -3.20 -15.18 -2.04
C VAL A 50 -3.27 -14.21 -0.87
N LEU A 51 -2.91 -12.94 -1.09
CA LEU A 51 -3.03 -11.90 -0.08
C LEU A 51 -4.47 -11.74 0.41
N GLN A 52 -5.46 -11.77 -0.49
CA GLN A 52 -6.88 -11.72 -0.12
C GLN A 52 -7.25 -12.83 0.87
N SER A 53 -6.82 -14.07 0.59
CA SER A 53 -7.06 -15.22 1.48
C SER A 53 -6.36 -15.05 2.83
N LEU A 54 -5.10 -14.61 2.86
CA LEU A 54 -4.35 -14.36 4.09
C LEU A 54 -5.00 -13.28 4.96
N MET A 55 -5.61 -12.28 4.34
CA MET A 55 -6.32 -11.21 5.04
C MET A 55 -7.75 -11.61 5.45
N GLY A 56 -8.29 -12.71 4.95
CA GLY A 56 -9.68 -13.12 5.20
C GLY A 56 -10.72 -12.18 4.55
N HIS A 57 -10.36 -11.53 3.44
CA HIS A 57 -11.24 -10.61 2.75
C HIS A 57 -12.29 -11.35 1.90
N LYS A 58 -13.57 -11.18 2.23
CA LYS A 58 -14.69 -11.77 1.47
C LYS A 58 -14.80 -11.24 0.04
N SER A 59 -14.43 -9.97 -0.17
CA SER A 59 -14.44 -9.32 -1.48
C SER A 59 -13.04 -8.86 -1.86
N ILE A 60 -12.68 -9.05 -3.14
CA ILE A 60 -11.40 -8.60 -3.66
C ILE A 60 -11.26 -7.07 -3.65
N SER A 61 -12.38 -6.34 -3.74
CA SER A 61 -12.41 -4.87 -3.71
C SER A 61 -11.72 -4.27 -2.48
N SER A 62 -11.81 -4.95 -1.32
CA SER A 62 -11.14 -4.54 -0.09
C SER A 62 -9.62 -4.77 -0.09
N THR A 63 -9.11 -5.59 -1.01
CA THR A 63 -7.67 -5.86 -1.21
C THR A 63 -7.10 -5.01 -2.35
N GLU A 64 -7.91 -4.67 -3.36
CA GLU A 64 -7.49 -3.86 -4.52
C GLU A 64 -6.94 -2.48 -4.15
N VAL A 65 -7.36 -1.92 -3.01
CA VAL A 65 -6.83 -0.65 -2.50
C VAL A 65 -5.30 -0.68 -2.38
N TYR A 66 -4.71 -1.82 -2.00
CA TYR A 66 -3.26 -1.96 -1.85
C TYR A 66 -2.54 -2.01 -3.19
N THR A 67 -3.15 -2.65 -4.20
CA THR A 67 -2.58 -2.70 -5.56
C THR A 67 -2.52 -1.32 -6.20
N LYS A 68 -3.54 -0.47 -5.97
CA LYS A 68 -3.55 0.91 -6.48
C LYS A 68 -2.40 1.73 -5.88
N VAL A 69 -2.19 1.63 -4.57
CA VAL A 69 -1.08 2.29 -3.88
C VAL A 69 0.27 1.75 -4.35
N PHE A 70 0.41 0.43 -4.48
CA PHE A 70 1.61 -0.23 -4.98
C PHE A 70 1.96 0.23 -6.40
N ALA A 71 0.97 0.31 -7.31
CA ALA A 71 1.20 0.76 -8.68
C ALA A 71 1.69 2.22 -8.74
N LEU A 72 1.12 3.12 -7.93
CA LEU A 72 1.58 4.50 -7.81
C LEU A 72 3.03 4.58 -7.32
N ASP A 73 3.36 3.79 -6.31
CA ASP A 73 4.70 3.76 -5.72
C ASP A 73 5.75 3.18 -6.67
N VAL A 74 5.44 2.07 -7.36
CA VAL A 74 6.32 1.48 -8.38
C VAL A 74 6.52 2.46 -9.55
N ALA A 75 5.45 3.12 -10.02
CA ALA A 75 5.54 4.11 -11.10
C ALA A 75 6.32 5.37 -10.70
N ALA A 76 6.33 5.73 -9.41
CA ALA A 76 7.15 6.83 -8.90
C ALA A 76 8.64 6.43 -8.80
N ARG A 77 8.93 5.21 -8.36
CA ARG A 77 10.31 4.70 -8.17
C ARG A 77 10.99 4.38 -9.50
N HIS A 78 10.30 3.67 -10.37
CA HIS A 78 10.73 3.49 -11.74
C HIS A 78 10.16 4.67 -12.50
N ARG A 79 10.94 5.73 -12.78
CA ARG A 79 10.50 6.78 -13.71
C ARG A 79 10.10 6.09 -15.01
N VAL A 80 8.82 5.76 -15.18
CA VAL A 80 8.31 5.11 -16.37
C VAL A 80 8.35 6.18 -17.45
N GLN A 81 9.49 6.29 -18.11
CA GLN A 81 9.62 7.04 -19.34
C GLN A 81 8.99 6.19 -20.43
N PHE A 82 7.80 6.57 -20.84
CA PHE A 82 7.25 6.11 -22.10
C PHE A 82 8.09 6.75 -23.21
N SER A 83 9.15 6.07 -23.66
CA SER A 83 9.84 6.47 -24.89
C SER A 83 9.13 5.79 -26.06
N MET A 84 8.45 6.60 -26.86
CA MET A 84 7.91 6.19 -28.16
C MET A 84 8.60 7.04 -29.23
N PRO A 85 9.02 6.45 -30.37
CA PRO A 85 9.48 7.23 -31.51
C PRO A 85 8.42 8.25 -31.93
N GLU A 86 8.84 9.48 -32.24
CA GLU A 86 7.92 10.59 -32.57
C GLU A 86 6.94 10.23 -33.71
N SER A 87 7.42 9.47 -34.71
CA SER A 87 6.60 8.97 -35.82
C SER A 87 5.37 8.19 -35.36
N ASP A 88 5.54 7.36 -34.33
CA ASP A 88 4.53 6.44 -33.84
C ASP A 88 3.50 7.20 -32.99
N ALA A 89 3.96 8.16 -32.18
CA ALA A 89 3.09 9.05 -31.40
C ALA A 89 2.21 9.91 -32.32
N VAL A 90 2.80 10.47 -33.38
CA VAL A 90 2.07 11.26 -34.39
C VAL A 90 1.06 10.39 -35.14
N SER A 91 1.40 9.13 -35.46
CA SER A 91 0.47 8.21 -36.12
C SER A 91 -0.70 7.82 -35.21
N MET A 92 -0.51 7.72 -33.90
CA MET A 92 -1.59 7.43 -32.95
C MET A 92 -2.54 8.62 -32.82
N LEU A 93 -2.01 9.84 -32.67
CA LEU A 93 -2.83 11.07 -32.57
C LEU A 93 -3.67 11.33 -33.82
N LYS A 94 -3.13 11.03 -35.00
CA LYS A 94 -3.86 11.15 -36.28
C LYS A 94 -4.96 10.09 -36.49
N ARG A 95 -4.99 9.03 -35.67
CA ARG A 95 -5.98 7.95 -35.74
C ARG A 95 -7.09 8.08 -34.68
N ILE A 96 -7.05 9.12 -33.85
CA ILE A 96 -8.12 9.41 -32.90
C ILE A 96 -9.29 10.02 -33.69
N PRO A 97 -10.50 9.44 -33.61
CA PRO A 97 -11.68 9.93 -34.33
C PRO A 97 -12.14 11.31 -33.86
#